data_AF-A0A351YZ91-F1
#
_entry.id   AF-A0A351YZ91-F1
#
_cell.length_a   1.000
_cell.length_b   1.000
_cell.length_c   1.000
_cell.angle_alpha   90.00
_cell.angle_beta   90.00
_cell.angle_gamma   90.00
#
_symmetry.space_group_name_H-M   'P 1'
#
loop_
_entity.id
_entity.type
_entity.pdbx_description
1 polymer ?
#
loop_
_entity_poly.entity_id
_entity_poly.type
_entity_poly.pdbx_seq_one_letter_code
_entity_poly.pdbx_strand_id
1 'polypeptide(L)'
;MKKIIVSMLCALFCIGGLYAEKIRFTVTGSEGRYNQVKLVNKTKASNFDCIAYFLDKDGEKYIAREPLGAFHLGEVSSKDTCTSINLIDKGTHIGIVVPDEVGPVSYVVSYKDYPLFDIIEVSLYSDESPLGKEF
;
A
#
# COMPACT_ATOMS: atom_id res chain seq x y z
N MET A 1 -47.80 -7.02 -24.70
CA MET A 1 -47.52 -7.50 -23.33
C MET A 1 -46.01 -7.55 -23.12
N LYS A 2 -45.55 -6.93 -22.03
CA LYS A 2 -44.15 -6.69 -21.66
C LYS A 2 -43.43 -8.02 -21.38
N LYS A 3 -42.18 -8.16 -21.86
CA LYS A 3 -41.15 -8.99 -21.22
C LYS A 3 -39.87 -8.17 -21.15
N ILE A 4 -39.70 -7.53 -19.99
CA ILE A 4 -38.43 -6.93 -19.56
C ILE A 4 -37.59 -8.11 -19.11
N ILE A 5 -36.63 -8.53 -19.94
CA ILE A 5 -35.58 -9.44 -19.49
C ILE A 5 -34.43 -8.56 -19.03
N VAL A 6 -34.29 -8.55 -17.71
CA VAL A 6 -33.19 -8.02 -16.92
C VAL A 6 -31.88 -8.58 -17.47
N SER A 7 -31.15 -7.78 -18.24
CA SER A 7 -29.72 -8.02 -18.51
C SER A 7 -28.93 -7.14 -17.54
N MET A 8 -28.94 -7.56 -16.28
CA MET A 8 -28.05 -7.06 -15.24
C MET A 8 -26.72 -7.79 -15.40
N LEU A 9 -25.97 -7.41 -16.44
CA LEU A 9 -24.65 -7.96 -16.76
C LEU A 9 -23.79 -6.81 -17.27
N CYS A 10 -23.15 -6.15 -16.30
CA CYS A 10 -21.83 -5.50 -16.35
C CYS A 10 -21.69 -4.53 -15.15
N ALA A 11 -21.91 -5.05 -13.93
CA ALA A 11 -21.53 -4.37 -12.69
C ALA A 11 -20.22 -4.92 -12.10
N LEU A 12 -19.41 -5.58 -12.93
CA LEU A 12 -18.05 -5.99 -12.60
C LEU A 12 -17.13 -5.48 -13.70
N PHE A 13 -15.96 -4.95 -13.32
CA PHE A 13 -14.95 -4.27 -14.14
C PHE A 13 -15.04 -2.73 -14.23
N CYS A 14 -15.23 -2.08 -13.09
CA CYS A 14 -14.65 -0.74 -12.85
C CYS A 14 -13.58 -0.76 -11.75
N ILE A 15 -12.85 -1.88 -11.58
CA ILE A 15 -11.74 -1.97 -10.62
C ILE A 15 -10.38 -1.72 -11.32
N GLY A 16 -10.34 -1.64 -12.65
CA GLY A 16 -9.10 -1.63 -13.42
C GLY A 16 -8.59 -0.26 -13.89
N GLY A 17 -9.04 0.85 -13.30
CA GLY A 17 -8.86 2.17 -13.94
C GLY A 17 -8.23 3.32 -13.16
N LEU A 18 -8.22 3.36 -11.82
CA LEU A 18 -7.99 4.64 -11.12
C LEU A 18 -7.20 4.60 -9.81
N TYR A 19 -6.66 3.46 -9.39
CA TYR A 19 -5.68 3.47 -8.31
C TYR A 19 -4.30 3.59 -8.95
N ALA A 20 -3.87 4.83 -9.20
CA ALA A 20 -2.47 5.09 -9.52
C ALA A 20 -1.65 4.61 -8.32
N GLU A 21 -1.09 3.41 -8.42
CA GLU A 21 -0.21 2.86 -7.41
C GLU A 21 0.98 3.81 -7.24
N LYS A 22 1.07 4.46 -6.07
CA LYS A 22 2.08 5.50 -5.85
C LYS A 22 3.39 4.94 -5.30
N ILE A 23 3.35 3.79 -4.64
CA ILE A 23 4.47 3.27 -3.85
C ILE A 23 4.65 1.78 -4.11
N ARG A 24 5.90 1.41 -4.42
CA ARG A 24 6.35 0.04 -4.67
C ARG A 24 7.71 -0.17 -4.03
N PHE A 25 7.86 -1.24 -3.27
CA PHE A 25 9.16 -1.63 -2.75
C PHE A 25 9.31 -3.15 -2.63
N THR A 26 10.56 -3.60 -2.57
CA THR A 26 10.93 -4.98 -2.27
C THR A 26 11.37 -5.07 -0.83
N VAL A 27 10.92 -6.09 -0.10
CA VAL A 27 11.37 -6.35 1.28
C VAL A 27 12.84 -6.77 1.25
N THR A 28 13.70 -5.98 1.86
CA THR A 28 15.17 -6.15 1.89
C THR A 28 15.75 -6.42 3.27
N GLY A 29 14.90 -6.47 4.31
CA GLY A 29 15.32 -6.67 5.68
C GLY A 29 16.03 -8.02 5.94
N SER A 30 16.34 -8.29 7.22
CA SER A 30 16.98 -9.53 7.66
C SER A 30 16.20 -10.77 7.21
N GLU A 31 16.79 -11.96 7.25
CA GLU A 31 16.13 -13.23 6.85
C GLU A 31 14.92 -13.63 7.74
N GLY A 32 14.53 -12.78 8.69
CA GLY A 32 13.31 -12.93 9.47
C GLY A 32 12.04 -12.81 8.60
N ARG A 33 10.93 -13.30 9.15
CA ARG A 33 9.60 -13.24 8.51
C ARG A 33 8.77 -12.17 9.18
N TYR A 34 8.41 -11.14 8.43
CA TYR A 34 7.58 -10.06 8.97
C TYR A 34 6.12 -10.50 9.03
N ASN A 35 5.47 -10.24 10.15
CA ASN A 35 4.06 -10.58 10.36
C ASN A 35 3.16 -9.35 10.49
N GLN A 36 3.74 -8.15 10.44
CA GLN A 36 3.01 -6.89 10.51
C GLN A 36 3.52 -5.89 9.49
N VAL A 37 2.60 -5.14 8.92
CA VAL A 37 2.90 -3.92 8.16
C VAL A 37 2.33 -2.75 8.93
N LYS A 38 3.16 -1.74 9.15
CA LYS A 38 2.78 -0.51 9.83
C LYS A 38 3.00 0.66 8.90
N LEU A 39 1.96 1.45 8.68
CA LEU A 39 2.07 2.71 7.96
C LEU A 39 2.12 3.87 8.97
N VAL A 40 2.96 4.86 8.69
CA VAL A 40 3.08 6.08 9.48
C VAL A 40 2.83 7.27 8.58
N ASN A 41 1.85 8.09 8.92
CA ASN A 41 1.59 9.32 8.20
C ASN A 41 2.61 10.39 8.60
N LYS A 42 3.48 10.80 7.68
CA LYS A 42 4.34 11.99 7.78
C LYS A 42 4.04 12.98 6.65
N THR A 43 2.90 12.81 5.98
CA THR A 43 2.40 13.72 4.96
C THR A 43 1.74 14.93 5.62
N LYS A 44 1.43 15.95 4.81
CA LYS A 44 0.60 17.10 5.21
C LYS A 44 -0.88 16.76 5.29
N ALA A 45 -1.33 15.65 4.69
CA ALA A 45 -2.72 15.25 4.73
C ALA A 45 -3.08 14.80 6.15
N SER A 46 -4.18 15.34 6.68
CA SER A 46 -4.63 15.08 8.05
C SER A 46 -5.52 13.86 8.18
N ASN A 47 -5.94 13.25 7.07
CA ASN A 47 -6.80 12.08 7.04
C ASN A 47 -6.84 11.47 5.63
N PHE A 48 -6.49 10.19 5.49
CA PHE A 48 -6.70 9.41 4.26
C PHE A 48 -6.64 7.91 4.52
N ASP A 49 -7.31 7.14 3.66
CA ASP A 49 -7.25 5.68 3.69
C ASP A 49 -6.22 5.16 2.68
N CYS A 50 -5.51 4.09 3.01
CA CYS A 50 -4.58 3.41 2.12
C CYS A 50 -4.86 1.92 2.09
N ILE A 51 -4.47 1.26 0.99
CA ILE A 51 -4.50 -0.20 0.93
C ILE A 51 -3.14 -0.68 0.46
N ALA A 52 -2.54 -1.60 1.22
CA ALA A 52 -1.33 -2.31 0.82
C ALA A 52 -1.69 -3.66 0.20
N TYR A 53 -0.89 -4.11 -0.76
CA TYR A 53 -1.06 -5.36 -1.49
C TYR A 53 0.28 -6.08 -1.66
N PHE A 54 0.23 -7.40 -1.73
CA PHE A 54 1.31 -8.17 -2.35
C PHE A 54 1.31 -7.93 -3.86
N LEU A 55 2.51 -7.80 -4.42
CA LEU A 55 2.72 -7.68 -5.86
C LEU A 55 3.46 -8.91 -6.38
N ASP A 56 3.00 -9.43 -7.51
CA ASP A 56 3.79 -10.35 -8.33
C ASP A 56 4.57 -9.55 -9.37
N LYS A 57 5.83 -9.94 -9.61
CA LYS A 57 6.68 -9.34 -10.63
C LYS A 57 6.75 -10.27 -11.86
N ASP A 58 6.29 -9.77 -13.00
CA ASP A 58 6.40 -10.43 -14.30
C ASP A 58 7.21 -9.54 -15.26
N GLY A 59 8.51 -9.84 -15.37
CA GLY A 59 9.47 -8.97 -16.03
C GLY A 59 9.54 -7.59 -15.38
N GLU A 60 9.18 -6.55 -16.14
CA GLU A 60 9.13 -5.16 -15.66
C GLU A 60 7.77 -4.75 -15.08
N LYS A 61 6.77 -5.64 -15.14
CA LYS A 61 5.42 -5.35 -14.67
C LYS A 61 5.22 -5.85 -13.25
N TYR A 62 4.52 -5.04 -12.45
CA TYR A 62 4.01 -5.43 -11.14
C TYR A 62 2.49 -5.58 -11.23
N ILE A 63 1.98 -6.67 -10.68
CA ILE A 63 0.55 -7.01 -10.69
C ILE A 63 0.11 -7.18 -9.25
N ALA A 64 -0.92 -6.44 -8.83
CA ALA A 64 -1.51 -6.61 -7.50
C ALA A 64 -2.19 -7.98 -7.39
N ARG A 65 -1.86 -8.72 -6.32
CA ARG A 65 -2.35 -10.08 -6.10
C ARG A 65 -3.46 -10.12 -5.04
N GLU A 66 -3.10 -9.88 -3.78
CA GLU A 66 -4.05 -9.90 -2.65
C GLU A 66 -3.75 -8.77 -1.67
N PRO A 67 -4.78 -8.23 -0.97
CA PRO A 67 -4.58 -7.15 -0.01
C PRO A 67 -3.83 -7.65 1.23
N LEU A 68 -2.82 -6.89 1.64
CA LEU A 68 -2.13 -7.03 2.92
C LEU A 68 -2.94 -6.41 4.05
N GLY A 69 -3.59 -5.28 3.79
CA GLY A 69 -4.37 -4.55 4.78
C GLY A 69 -4.85 -3.20 4.26
N ALA A 70 -5.96 -2.76 4.83
CA ALA A 70 -6.43 -1.37 4.72
C ALA A 70 -5.98 -0.60 5.96
N PHE A 71 -5.62 0.67 5.77
CA PHE A 71 -5.07 1.54 6.79
C PHE A 71 -5.83 2.86 6.81
N HIS A 72 -6.16 3.34 8.00
CA HIS A 72 -6.72 4.67 8.20
C HIS A 72 -5.65 5.59 8.82
N LEU A 73 -5.12 6.50 8.01
CA LEU A 73 -4.07 7.42 8.42
C LEU A 73 -4.66 8.80 8.70
N GLY A 74 -4.94 9.06 9.97
CA GLY A 74 -5.42 10.35 10.49
C GLY A 74 -4.35 11.43 10.52
N GLU A 75 -4.25 12.17 11.63
CA GLU A 75 -3.37 13.33 11.78
C GLU A 75 -1.87 13.04 11.52
N VAL A 76 -1.05 14.09 11.38
CA VAL A 76 0.39 13.94 11.16
C VAL A 76 1.02 13.15 12.31
N SER A 77 1.85 12.17 11.97
CA SER A 77 2.42 11.15 12.87
C SER A 77 1.44 10.09 13.37
N SER A 78 0.21 10.06 12.87
CA SER A 78 -0.66 8.90 13.06
C SER A 78 -0.03 7.65 12.47
N LYS A 79 -0.36 6.51 13.06
CA LYS A 79 0.15 5.20 12.67
C LYS A 79 -1.00 4.23 12.68
N ASP A 80 -1.01 3.37 11.67
CA ASP A 80 -1.93 2.24 11.62
C ASP A 80 -1.14 0.97 11.26
N THR A 81 -1.60 -0.17 11.74
CA THR A 81 -0.88 -1.44 11.64
C THR A 81 -1.85 -2.54 11.28
N CYS A 82 -1.55 -3.25 10.19
CA CYS A 82 -2.22 -4.50 9.90
C CYS A 82 -1.32 -5.66 10.32
N THR A 83 -1.93 -6.67 10.92
CA THR A 83 -1.30 -7.99 11.03
C THR A 83 -1.56 -8.70 9.73
N SER A 84 -0.50 -9.12 9.05
CA SER A 84 -0.65 -9.89 7.83
C SER A 84 -1.06 -11.32 8.18
N ILE A 85 -2.07 -11.84 7.48
CA ILE A 85 -2.48 -13.25 7.61
C ILE A 85 -1.36 -14.16 7.05
N ASN A 86 -0.68 -13.69 6.00
CA ASN A 86 0.45 -14.38 5.38
C ASN A 86 1.77 -13.74 5.84
N LEU A 87 2.73 -14.56 6.28
CA LEU A 87 4.06 -14.05 6.60
C LEU A 87 4.70 -13.41 5.36
N ILE A 88 5.42 -12.32 5.58
CA ILE A 88 6.06 -11.53 4.53
C ILE A 88 7.55 -11.84 4.56
N ASP A 89 8.02 -12.52 3.53
CA ASP A 89 9.42 -12.95 3.40
C ASP A 89 10.29 -11.85 2.74
N LYS A 90 11.61 -11.95 2.94
CA LYS A 90 12.57 -11.16 2.17
C LYS A 90 12.40 -11.45 0.67
N GLY A 91 12.43 -10.41 -0.15
CA GLY A 91 12.23 -10.47 -1.60
C GLY A 91 10.76 -10.32 -2.02
N THR A 92 9.81 -10.34 -1.09
CA THR A 92 8.42 -10.01 -1.39
C THR A 92 8.28 -8.57 -1.89
N HIS A 93 7.46 -8.35 -2.90
CA HIS A 93 7.13 -7.03 -3.41
C HIS A 93 5.80 -6.54 -2.80
N ILE A 94 5.79 -5.28 -2.35
CA ILE A 94 4.64 -4.64 -1.72
C ILE A 94 4.30 -3.38 -2.48
N GLY A 95 3.01 -3.21 -2.78
CA GLY A 95 2.44 -2.01 -3.36
C GLY A 95 1.54 -1.32 -2.34
N ILE A 96 1.56 0.01 -2.30
CA ILE A 96 0.63 0.81 -1.49
C ILE A 96 -0.10 1.78 -2.40
N VAL A 97 -1.42 1.70 -2.34
CA VAL A 97 -2.32 2.65 -2.99
C VAL A 97 -2.61 3.78 -2.02
N VAL A 98 -2.23 4.98 -2.43
CA VAL A 98 -2.48 6.23 -1.69
C VAL A 98 -3.41 7.10 -2.54
N PRO A 99 -4.47 7.70 -1.96
CA PRO A 99 -5.43 8.51 -2.71
C PRO A 99 -4.76 9.70 -3.42
N ASP A 100 -5.34 10.12 -4.54
CA ASP A 100 -4.78 11.19 -5.38
C ASP A 100 -4.73 12.54 -4.67
N GLU A 101 -5.74 12.81 -3.83
CA GLU A 101 -5.88 14.01 -3.01
C GLU A 101 -4.77 14.22 -1.96
N VAL A 102 -4.04 13.16 -1.60
CA VAL A 102 -2.86 13.27 -0.72
C VAL A 102 -1.69 13.96 -1.45
N GLY A 103 -1.74 13.98 -2.78
CA GLY A 103 -0.67 14.49 -3.63
C GLY A 103 0.48 13.48 -3.82
N PRO A 104 1.63 13.93 -4.34
CA PRO A 104 2.84 13.13 -4.43
C PRO A 104 3.34 12.71 -3.05
N VAL A 105 3.76 11.45 -2.93
CA VAL A 105 4.20 10.84 -1.66
C VAL A 105 5.51 10.09 -1.87
N SER A 106 6.53 10.42 -1.08
CA SER A 106 7.73 9.58 -0.89
C SER A 106 7.57 8.69 0.32
N TYR A 107 8.47 7.72 0.45
CA TYR A 107 8.40 6.76 1.54
C TYR A 107 9.79 6.34 2.01
N VAL A 108 9.85 5.94 3.28
CA VAL A 108 11.00 5.25 3.87
C VAL A 108 10.51 3.95 4.47
N VAL A 109 11.19 2.85 4.14
CA VAL A 109 10.93 1.52 4.71
C VAL A 109 11.98 1.23 5.78
N SER A 110 11.52 0.76 6.93
CA SER A 110 12.37 0.24 7.99
C SER A 110 11.86 -1.11 8.47
N TYR A 111 12.79 -1.96 8.91
CA TYR A 111 12.51 -3.31 9.40
C TYR A 111 12.82 -3.33 10.89
N LYS A 112 11.86 -3.78 11.70
CA LYS A 112 12.00 -3.81 13.15
C LYS A 112 11.69 -5.21 13.66
N ASP A 113 12.72 -5.84 14.19
CA ASP A 113 12.63 -7.17 14.77
C ASP A 113 12.35 -7.02 16.28
N TYR A 114 11.20 -7.50 16.75
CA TYR A 114 10.86 -7.53 18.18
C TYR A 114 10.65 -8.97 18.65
N PRO A 115 10.78 -9.26 19.96
CA PRO A 115 10.65 -10.62 20.48
C PRO A 115 9.34 -11.35 20.14
N LEU A 116 8.27 -10.63 19.78
CA LEU A 116 6.93 -11.18 19.54
C LEU A 116 6.31 -10.78 18.19
N PHE A 117 6.93 -9.84 17.47
CA PHE A 117 6.40 -9.33 16.21
C PHE A 117 7.50 -8.69 15.38
N ASP A 118 7.48 -8.95 14.09
CA ASP A 118 8.45 -8.42 13.13
C ASP A 118 7.68 -7.49 12.19
N ILE A 119 8.08 -6.21 12.19
CA ILE A 119 7.31 -5.13 11.57
C ILE A 119 8.08 -4.58 10.36
N ILE A 120 7.38 -4.51 9.22
CA ILE A 120 7.74 -3.61 8.12
C ILE A 120 7.06 -2.28 8.40
N GLU A 121 7.83 -1.26 8.77
CA GLU A 121 7.31 0.09 9.00
C GLU A 121 7.60 0.97 7.79
N VAL A 122 6.54 1.49 7.17
CA VAL A 122 6.61 2.41 6.03
C VAL A 122 6.14 3.78 6.48
N SER A 123 7.04 4.75 6.46
CA SER A 123 6.71 6.15 6.72
C SER A 123 6.45 6.88 5.41
N LEU A 124 5.28 7.50 5.28
CA LEU A 124 4.82 8.22 4.09
C LEU A 124 5.03 9.72 4.26
N TYR A 125 5.76 10.37 3.36
CA TYR A 125 6.06 11.80 3.42
C TYR A 125 5.41 12.53 2.25
N SER A 126 4.97 13.77 2.46
CA SER A 126 4.60 14.61 1.33
C SER A 126 5.85 14.94 0.54
N ASP A 127 5.84 14.63 -0.75
CA ASP A 127 6.89 15.09 -1.66
C ASP A 127 6.67 16.58 -1.93
N GLU A 128 7.20 17.39 -1.03
CA GLU A 128 7.43 18.80 -1.33
C GLU A 128 8.61 18.90 -2.29
N SER A 129 8.33 18.85 -3.58
CA SER A 129 9.29 19.29 -4.56
C SER A 129 8.64 20.31 -5.48
N PRO A 130 8.87 21.61 -5.27
CA PRO A 130 9.04 22.51 -6.40
C PRO A 130 10.33 22.18 -7.16
N LEU A 131 11.35 21.58 -6.51
CA LEU A 131 12.64 21.18 -7.09
C LEU A 131 13.32 20.10 -6.23
N GLY A 132 13.76 19.00 -6.87
CA GLY A 132 14.59 17.95 -6.24
C GLY A 132 14.02 16.54 -6.40
N LYS A 133 14.53 15.82 -7.42
CA LYS A 133 14.43 14.37 -7.58
C LYS A 133 15.71 13.73 -7.00
N GLU A 134 15.58 12.45 -6.66
CA GLU A 134 16.63 11.45 -6.39
C GLU A 134 17.25 11.48 -4.99
N PHE A 135 16.94 10.43 -4.21
CA PHE A 135 17.92 9.65 -3.46
C PHE A 135 17.58 8.17 -3.59
#